data_AF-A0A4Q4Y5Q4-F1
#
_entry.id   AF-A0A4Q4Y5Q4-F1
#
_cell.length_a   1.000
_cell.length_b   1.000
_cell.length_c   1.000
_cell.angle_alpha   90.00
_cell.angle_beta   90.00
_cell.angle_gamma   90.00
#
_symmetry.space_group_name_H-M   'P 1'
#
loop_
_entity.id
_entity.type
_entity.pdbx_description
1 polymer ?
#
loop_
_entity_poly.entity_id
_entity_poly.type
_entity_poly.pdbx_seq_one_letter_code
_entity_poly.pdbx_strand_id
1 'polypeptide(L)'
;MSPNFTTGILERARDAAFNGLIRRAEESEDIPTLAQVFNNLPDGLIWWLALIALNCLVFVPPIIFLSYSVNSLWPVLCIIEDDAPPTYERIALQDRDADKEDEGEKPEASLLADEAGGPPSEPPVTTDLRRLNHMLYNITGWPSLLRGLRPHMFFNLSVTVLTVVMASIPFLPSVLGIAVAPLAVVQLYTAWVHIAIAAPSPQPFYRRFPPFATAFRATALPTTVMWFAVGLAQELPLQLFRLLDIETWDPTGSPGIGLAVPYFDLLSRPGDFLKILALFAAWLLPVLLLVIPAHAVLTRVQASLLPAGERTVVPFDRSFRGLREDGQEYVGMLQAFRSFSRASWLRLAVLYVKIFSITLAAGIFMGAAVGIQIIIVWSNLKKNGE
;
A
#
# COMPACT_ATOMS: atom_id res chain seq x y z
N MET A 1 -44.26 34.77 2.53
CA MET A 1 -42.90 35.34 2.44
C MET A 1 -42.34 34.96 1.08
N SER A 2 -42.13 35.94 0.18
CA SER A 2 -41.80 35.68 -1.22
C SER A 2 -40.36 35.13 -1.37
N PRO A 3 -40.13 34.06 -2.15
CA PRO A 3 -38.81 33.47 -2.38
C PRO A 3 -37.82 34.39 -3.11
N ASN A 4 -38.27 35.56 -3.58
CA ASN A 4 -37.44 36.54 -4.29
C ASN A 4 -36.67 37.51 -3.36
N PHE A 5 -36.96 37.51 -2.05
CA PHE A 5 -36.29 38.43 -1.11
C PHE A 5 -34.95 37.87 -0.61
N THR A 6 -34.86 36.56 -0.38
CA THR A 6 -33.65 35.88 0.09
C THR A 6 -32.59 35.74 -1.01
N THR A 7 -32.99 35.54 -2.27
CA THR A 7 -32.06 35.46 -3.41
C THR A 7 -31.39 36.81 -3.69
N GLY A 8 -32.14 37.91 -3.63
CA GLY A 8 -31.58 39.25 -3.82
C GLY A 8 -30.60 39.71 -2.74
N ILE A 9 -30.77 39.23 -1.50
CA ILE A 9 -29.82 39.52 -0.40
C ILE A 9 -28.54 38.70 -0.57
N LEU A 10 -28.65 37.43 -0.96
CA LEU A 10 -27.50 36.55 -1.18
C LEU A 10 -26.66 36.98 -2.39
N GLU A 11 -27.30 37.43 -3.47
CA GLU A 11 -26.56 37.97 -4.63
C GLU A 11 -25.84 39.27 -4.29
N ARG A 12 -26.48 40.20 -3.57
CA ARG A 12 -25.81 41.44 -3.14
C ARG A 12 -24.68 41.19 -2.14
N ALA A 13 -24.83 40.21 -1.25
CA ALA A 13 -23.78 39.82 -0.31
C ALA A 13 -22.59 39.16 -1.04
N ARG A 14 -22.87 38.30 -2.03
CA ARG A 14 -21.85 37.70 -2.88
C ARG A 14 -21.10 38.75 -3.68
N ASP A 15 -21.81 39.66 -4.33
CA ASP A 15 -21.22 40.66 -5.20
C ASP A 15 -20.44 41.71 -4.38
N ALA A 16 -20.89 42.04 -3.16
CA ALA A 16 -20.13 42.88 -2.24
C ALA A 16 -18.86 42.18 -1.71
N ALA A 17 -18.93 40.88 -1.41
CA ALA A 17 -17.76 40.11 -1.00
C ALA A 17 -16.75 39.94 -2.15
N PHE A 18 -17.23 39.72 -3.37
CA PHE A 18 -16.41 39.54 -4.56
C PHE A 18 -15.75 40.86 -4.98
N ASN A 19 -16.49 41.96 -5.01
CA ASN A 19 -15.93 43.29 -5.27
C ASN A 19 -15.00 43.75 -4.15
N GLY A 20 -15.27 43.37 -2.89
CA GLY A 20 -14.36 43.60 -1.77
C GLY A 20 -13.05 42.80 -1.88
N LEU A 21 -13.11 41.57 -2.41
CA LEU A 21 -11.93 40.76 -2.70
C LEU A 21 -11.13 41.28 -3.89
N ILE A 22 -11.80 41.73 -4.96
CA ILE A 22 -11.13 42.35 -6.12
C ILE A 22 -10.47 43.65 -5.70
N ARG A 23 -11.17 44.52 -4.94
CA ARG A 23 -10.59 45.77 -4.45
C ARG A 23 -9.40 45.55 -3.50
N ARG A 24 -9.43 44.48 -2.70
CA ARG A 24 -8.28 44.08 -1.85
C ARG A 24 -7.12 43.48 -2.66
N ALA A 25 -7.41 42.78 -3.76
CA ALA A 25 -6.39 42.27 -4.67
C ALA A 25 -5.77 43.38 -5.53
N GLU A 26 -6.54 44.44 -5.82
CA GLU A 26 -6.11 45.64 -6.57
C GLU A 26 -5.38 46.65 -5.66
N GLU A 27 -5.75 46.74 -4.37
CA GLU A 27 -4.98 47.48 -3.33
C GLU A 27 -3.69 46.74 -2.91
N SER A 28 -3.54 45.44 -3.22
CA SER A 28 -2.29 44.70 -2.99
C SER A 28 -1.43 44.67 -4.26
N GLU A 29 -0.88 45.82 -4.65
CA GLU A 29 0.18 45.88 -5.69
C GLU A 29 1.47 45.12 -5.27
N ASP A 30 1.56 44.73 -4.01
CA ASP A 30 2.67 43.96 -3.43
C ASP A 30 2.33 42.47 -3.23
N ILE A 31 1.77 41.79 -4.24
CA ILE A 31 1.93 40.32 -4.28
C ILE A 31 3.28 40.07 -4.93
N PRO A 32 4.35 39.80 -4.15
CA PRO A 32 5.66 39.55 -4.74
C PRO A 32 5.51 38.37 -5.69
N THR A 33 5.91 38.59 -6.94
CA THR A 33 5.98 37.49 -7.92
C THR A 33 6.85 36.38 -7.33
N LEU A 34 6.58 35.10 -7.65
CA LEU A 34 7.40 33.99 -7.16
C LEU A 34 8.90 34.27 -7.36
N ALA A 35 9.27 34.92 -8.48
CA ALA A 35 10.63 35.37 -8.75
C ALA A 35 11.17 36.39 -7.72
N GLN A 36 10.39 37.38 -7.29
CA GLN A 36 10.79 38.33 -6.24
C GLN A 36 10.89 37.67 -4.86
N VAL A 37 9.99 36.72 -4.55
CA VAL A 37 10.11 35.92 -3.33
C VAL A 37 11.40 35.11 -3.36
N PHE A 38 11.68 34.40 -4.46
CA PHE A 38 12.89 33.59 -4.61
C PHE A 38 14.18 34.42 -4.54
N ASN A 39 14.20 35.63 -5.11
CA ASN A 39 15.36 36.52 -5.10
C ASN A 39 15.61 37.20 -3.73
N ASN A 40 14.61 37.25 -2.86
CA ASN A 40 14.72 37.82 -1.51
C ASN A 40 14.97 36.76 -0.43
N LEU A 41 15.03 35.47 -0.78
CA LEU A 41 15.40 34.42 0.17
C LEU A 41 16.89 34.53 0.50
N PRO A 42 17.30 34.33 1.76
CA PRO A 42 18.71 34.21 2.10
C PRO A 42 19.37 33.16 1.21
N ASP A 43 20.56 33.42 0.68
CA ASP A 43 21.25 32.51 -0.24
C ASP A 43 21.35 31.08 0.33
N GLY A 44 21.52 30.94 1.65
CA GLY A 44 21.50 29.66 2.35
C GLY A 44 20.18 28.88 2.24
N LEU A 45 19.04 29.57 2.26
CA LEU A 45 17.71 28.94 2.16
C LEU A 45 17.43 28.41 0.74
N ILE A 46 17.94 29.07 -0.29
CA ILE A 46 17.83 28.61 -1.68
C ILE A 46 18.54 27.26 -1.86
N TRP A 47 19.74 27.10 -1.27
CA TRP A 47 20.47 25.83 -1.29
C TRP A 47 19.73 24.71 -0.55
N TRP A 48 19.10 25.02 0.59
CA TRP A 48 18.25 24.05 1.32
C TRP A 48 17.04 23.62 0.50
N LEU A 49 16.33 24.55 -0.13
CA LEU A 49 15.19 24.23 -0.99
C LEU A 49 15.62 23.40 -2.22
N ALA A 50 16.75 23.74 -2.85
CA ALA A 50 17.31 22.97 -3.96
C ALA A 50 17.68 21.54 -3.53
N LEU A 51 18.29 21.39 -2.35
CA LEU A 51 18.64 20.08 -1.78
C LEU A 51 17.39 19.26 -1.45
N ILE A 52 16.36 19.88 -0.86
CA ILE A 52 15.06 19.21 -0.61
C ILE A 52 14.43 18.79 -1.93
N ALA A 53 14.40 19.65 -2.95
CA ALA A 53 13.85 19.34 -4.25
C ALA A 53 14.60 18.18 -4.93
N LEU A 54 15.93 18.16 -4.84
CA LEU A 54 16.76 17.07 -5.35
C LEU A 54 16.48 15.75 -4.62
N ASN A 55 16.41 15.78 -3.28
CA ASN A 55 16.05 14.61 -2.48
C ASN A 55 14.66 14.08 -2.85
N CYS A 56 13.69 14.97 -3.02
CA CYS A 56 12.35 14.60 -3.47
C CYS A 56 12.42 13.94 -4.86
N LEU A 57 13.16 14.51 -5.81
CA LEU A 57 13.29 13.98 -7.16
C LEU A 57 13.93 12.58 -7.17
N VAL A 58 14.95 12.35 -6.33
CA VAL A 58 15.72 11.10 -6.30
C VAL A 58 15.02 10.02 -5.47
N PHE A 59 14.46 10.37 -4.30
CA PHE A 59 13.96 9.40 -3.34
C PHE A 59 12.45 9.17 -3.39
N VAL A 60 11.63 10.14 -3.86
CA VAL A 60 10.18 9.92 -3.95
C VAL A 60 9.82 8.79 -4.92
N PRO A 61 10.38 8.70 -6.15
CA PRO A 61 10.06 7.58 -7.05
C PRO A 61 10.34 6.18 -6.47
N PRO A 62 11.52 5.88 -5.89
CA PRO A 62 11.75 4.58 -5.27
C PRO A 62 10.89 4.38 -4.01
N ILE A 63 10.60 5.42 -3.22
CA ILE A 63 9.66 5.30 -2.09
C ILE A 63 8.25 4.92 -2.57
N ILE A 64 7.76 5.53 -3.65
CA ILE A 64 6.46 5.17 -4.25
C ILE A 64 6.50 3.72 -4.73
N PHE A 65 7.55 3.31 -5.45
CA PHE A 65 7.69 1.94 -5.94
C PHE A 65 7.74 0.91 -4.80
N LEU A 66 8.54 1.16 -3.75
CA LEU A 66 8.65 0.27 -2.60
C LEU A 66 7.34 0.20 -1.82
N SER A 67 6.74 1.35 -1.51
CA SER A 67 5.48 1.42 -0.75
C SER A 67 4.31 0.79 -1.52
N TYR A 68 4.27 0.99 -2.85
CA TYR A 68 3.17 0.52 -3.66
C TYR A 68 3.42 -0.87 -4.27
N SER A 69 4.38 -0.98 -5.18
CA SER A 69 4.60 -2.20 -5.95
C SER A 69 5.05 -3.34 -5.03
N VAL A 70 6.04 -3.07 -4.19
CA VAL A 70 6.66 -4.11 -3.34
C VAL A 70 5.79 -4.41 -2.12
N ASN A 71 5.32 -3.41 -1.39
CA ASN A 71 4.57 -3.62 -0.15
C ASN A 71 3.06 -3.89 -0.33
N SER A 72 2.45 -3.46 -1.44
CA SER A 72 0.99 -3.61 -1.65
C SER A 72 0.64 -4.53 -2.81
N LEU A 73 1.18 -4.29 -4.01
CA LEU A 73 0.79 -5.01 -5.22
C LEU A 73 1.28 -6.46 -5.22
N TRP A 74 2.56 -6.71 -4.90
CA TRP A 74 3.13 -8.07 -4.93
C TRP A 74 2.46 -9.02 -3.94
N PRO A 75 2.21 -8.65 -2.67
CA PRO A 75 1.45 -9.49 -1.75
C PRO A 75 0.07 -9.85 -2.28
N VAL A 76 -0.67 -8.88 -2.84
CA VAL A 76 -2.01 -9.13 -3.40
C VAL A 76 -1.95 -10.20 -4.47
N LEU A 77 -1.01 -10.10 -5.43
CA LEU A 77 -0.82 -11.09 -6.49
C LEU A 77 -0.46 -12.48 -5.93
N CYS A 78 0.40 -12.53 -4.92
CA CYS A 78 0.78 -13.79 -4.27
C CYS A 78 -0.36 -14.47 -3.50
N ILE A 79 -1.22 -13.67 -2.87
CA ILE A 79 -2.37 -14.14 -2.08
C ILE A 79 -3.45 -14.76 -2.97
N ILE A 80 -3.66 -14.18 -4.15
CA ILE A 80 -4.68 -14.68 -5.08
C ILE A 80 -4.18 -15.86 -5.91
N GLU A 81 -2.89 -15.96 -6.20
CA GLU A 81 -2.37 -17.00 -7.09
C GLU A 81 -2.60 -18.42 -6.57
N ASP A 82 -3.13 -19.29 -7.43
CA ASP A 82 -3.30 -20.70 -7.12
C ASP A 82 -2.00 -21.49 -7.19
N ASP A 83 -1.86 -22.48 -6.29
CA ASP A 83 -0.71 -23.39 -6.27
C ASP A 83 -0.72 -24.41 -7.41
N ALA A 84 -1.89 -24.64 -8.01
CA ALA A 84 -2.10 -25.54 -9.14
C ALA A 84 -3.02 -24.80 -10.13
N PRO A 85 -2.46 -23.92 -11.00
CA PRO A 85 -3.27 -23.30 -12.03
C PRO A 85 -3.92 -24.41 -12.86
N PRO A 86 -5.23 -24.33 -13.16
CA PRO A 86 -5.85 -25.28 -14.07
C PRO A 86 -5.02 -25.26 -15.35
N THR A 87 -4.55 -26.45 -15.76
CA THR A 87 -3.80 -26.63 -17.00
C THR A 87 -4.59 -25.96 -18.11
N TYR A 88 -4.15 -24.78 -18.54
CA TYR A 88 -4.56 -24.29 -19.84
C TYR A 88 -4.04 -25.34 -20.80
N GLU A 89 -4.94 -26.18 -21.30
CA GLU A 89 -4.70 -26.99 -22.46
C GLU A 89 -4.28 -25.99 -23.53
N ARG A 90 -2.96 -25.88 -23.76
CA ARG A 90 -2.46 -25.23 -24.96
C ARG A 90 -3.10 -26.06 -26.05
N ILE A 91 -4.17 -25.54 -26.65
CA ILE A 91 -4.64 -26.02 -27.94
C ILE A 91 -3.38 -25.88 -28.78
N ALA A 92 -2.74 -27.02 -29.06
CA ALA A 92 -1.71 -27.08 -30.08
C ALA A 92 -2.41 -26.45 -31.28
N LEU A 93 -1.94 -25.28 -31.68
CA LEU A 93 -2.17 -24.86 -33.05
C LEU A 93 -1.65 -26.04 -33.83
N GLN A 94 -2.59 -26.79 -34.41
CA GLN A 94 -2.30 -27.87 -35.29
C GLN A 94 -1.74 -27.18 -36.53
N ASP A 95 -0.47 -26.76 -36.41
CA ASP A 95 0.36 -26.34 -37.50
C ASP A 95 0.53 -27.62 -38.31
N ARG A 96 -0.41 -27.70 -39.24
CA ARG A 96 -0.48 -28.57 -40.37
C ARG A 96 0.77 -28.33 -41.19
N ASP A 97 1.90 -28.88 -40.77
CA ASP A 97 3.07 -29.08 -41.59
C ASP A 97 3.71 -30.41 -41.25
N ALA A 98 3.81 -31.21 -42.29
CA ALA A 98 4.23 -32.59 -42.29
C ALA A 98 5.74 -32.75 -42.03
N ASP A 99 6.08 -33.95 -41.60
CA ASP A 99 7.36 -34.63 -41.75
C ASP A 99 8.61 -33.98 -41.13
N LYS A 100 9.07 -34.57 -40.02
CA LYS A 100 10.42 -35.15 -39.92
C LYS A 100 10.58 -35.95 -38.63
N GLU A 101 10.91 -37.23 -38.82
CA GLU A 101 11.52 -38.12 -37.85
C GLU A 101 12.90 -37.58 -37.45
N ASP A 102 13.22 -37.57 -36.16
CA ASP A 102 14.57 -37.89 -35.70
C ASP A 102 14.55 -38.35 -34.23
N GLU A 103 15.20 -39.49 -33.99
CA GLU A 103 15.39 -40.12 -32.70
C GLU A 103 16.56 -39.45 -31.95
N GLY A 104 16.50 -39.37 -30.62
CA GLY A 104 17.73 -39.20 -29.84
C GLY A 104 17.61 -38.50 -28.48
N GLU A 105 17.86 -39.29 -27.43
CA GLU A 105 18.52 -38.93 -26.17
C GLU A 105 17.72 -38.24 -25.05
N LYS A 106 17.35 -39.05 -24.05
CA LYS A 106 16.93 -38.64 -22.69
C LYS A 106 18.15 -38.17 -21.88
N PRO A 107 17.99 -37.17 -20.99
CA PRO A 107 18.75 -37.14 -19.74
C PRO A 107 17.87 -37.53 -18.55
N GLU A 108 18.37 -38.49 -17.79
CA GLU A 108 17.84 -39.03 -16.55
C GLU A 108 17.78 -37.95 -15.45
N ALA A 109 16.58 -37.46 -15.15
CA ALA A 109 16.32 -36.70 -13.91
C ALA A 109 14.87 -36.89 -13.39
N SER A 110 14.22 -38.00 -13.75
CA SER A 110 12.86 -38.33 -13.29
C SER A 110 12.85 -39.65 -12.53
N LEU A 111 13.32 -39.66 -11.29
CA LEU A 111 13.16 -40.82 -10.40
C LEU A 111 12.59 -40.47 -9.02
N LEU A 112 11.77 -39.41 -8.93
CA LEU A 112 10.89 -39.16 -7.77
C LEU A 112 9.51 -38.60 -8.19
N ALA A 113 8.99 -39.02 -9.34
CA ALA A 113 7.62 -38.75 -9.75
C ALA A 113 6.74 -39.95 -9.39
N ASP A 114 6.25 -39.98 -8.15
CA ASP A 114 5.25 -40.95 -7.71
C ASP A 114 3.85 -40.39 -7.93
N GLU A 115 3.16 -41.05 -8.87
CA GLU A 115 1.71 -41.22 -9.08
C GLU A 115 0.72 -40.05 -8.85
N ALA A 116 0.57 -39.21 -9.88
CA ALA A 116 -0.73 -38.80 -10.44
C ALA A 116 -0.48 -38.10 -11.79
N GLY A 117 -0.77 -38.78 -12.90
CA GLY A 117 -0.36 -38.41 -14.26
C GLY A 117 -0.99 -37.13 -14.82
N GLY A 118 -0.36 -35.99 -14.55
CA GLY A 118 -0.48 -34.76 -15.34
C GLY A 118 0.90 -34.18 -15.63
N PRO A 119 1.08 -33.39 -16.71
CA PRO A 119 2.33 -32.67 -16.96
C PRO A 119 2.67 -31.78 -15.75
N PRO A 120 3.96 -31.56 -15.43
CA PRO A 120 4.36 -30.78 -14.27
C PRO A 120 3.73 -29.38 -14.36
N SER A 121 2.81 -29.09 -13.43
CA SER A 121 2.20 -27.77 -13.30
C SER A 121 3.32 -26.75 -13.11
N GLU A 122 3.38 -25.72 -13.96
CA GLU A 122 4.41 -24.68 -13.82
C GLU A 122 4.33 -24.06 -12.42
N PRO A 123 5.47 -23.87 -11.73
CA PRO A 123 5.45 -23.33 -10.38
C PRO A 123 4.83 -21.93 -10.38
N PRO A 124 4.05 -21.58 -9.34
CA PRO A 124 3.38 -20.29 -9.22
C PRO A 124 4.35 -19.13 -9.48
N VAL A 125 3.93 -18.15 -10.27
CA VAL A 125 4.78 -17.06 -10.75
C VAL A 125 5.27 -16.18 -9.60
N THR A 126 4.55 -16.14 -8.48
CA THR A 126 4.92 -15.39 -7.27
C THR A 126 5.98 -16.06 -6.40
N THR A 127 6.46 -17.27 -6.76
CA THR A 127 7.59 -17.91 -6.07
C THR A 127 8.90 -17.13 -6.22
N ASP A 128 9.07 -16.43 -7.35
CA ASP A 128 10.22 -15.59 -7.64
C ASP A 128 9.81 -14.14 -7.92
N LEU A 129 10.36 -13.22 -7.12
CA LEU A 129 10.15 -11.78 -7.27
C LEU A 129 10.63 -11.27 -8.63
N ARG A 130 11.72 -11.86 -9.16
CA ARG A 130 12.25 -11.46 -10.46
C ARG A 130 11.30 -11.89 -11.56
N ARG A 131 10.80 -13.14 -11.51
CA ARG A 131 9.79 -13.65 -12.44
C ARG A 131 8.49 -12.84 -12.36
N LEU A 132 8.02 -12.50 -11.16
CA LEU A 132 6.85 -11.64 -10.93
C LEU A 132 7.04 -10.24 -11.54
N ASN A 133 8.16 -9.59 -11.26
CA ASN A 133 8.48 -8.26 -11.78
C ASN A 133 8.61 -8.28 -13.30
N HIS A 134 9.28 -9.28 -13.86
CA HIS A 134 9.44 -9.45 -15.30
C HIS A 134 8.10 -9.73 -16.00
N MET A 135 7.25 -10.59 -15.42
CA MET A 135 5.89 -10.84 -15.91
C MET A 135 5.08 -9.54 -15.94
N LEU A 136 5.07 -8.78 -14.83
CA LEU A 136 4.35 -7.51 -14.79
C LEU A 136 4.89 -6.53 -15.84
N TYR A 137 6.20 -6.40 -15.95
CA TYR A 137 6.84 -5.53 -16.93
C TYR A 137 6.49 -5.94 -18.37
N ASN A 138 6.36 -7.22 -18.68
CA ASN A 138 6.02 -7.68 -20.04
C ASN A 138 4.59 -7.35 -20.49
N ILE A 139 3.69 -6.97 -19.58
CA ILE A 139 2.28 -6.67 -19.93
C ILE A 139 2.15 -5.30 -20.60
N THR A 140 2.67 -4.25 -19.96
CA THR A 140 2.62 -2.86 -20.49
C THR A 140 3.87 -2.04 -20.14
N GLY A 141 4.98 -2.69 -19.77
CA GLY A 141 6.22 -2.03 -19.34
C GLY A 141 6.13 -1.48 -17.92
N TRP A 142 6.81 -0.34 -17.69
CA TRP A 142 6.89 0.32 -16.39
C TRP A 142 5.53 0.70 -15.78
N PRO A 143 4.53 1.22 -16.53
CA PRO A 143 3.20 1.52 -15.98
C PRO A 143 2.49 0.31 -15.36
N SER A 144 2.81 -0.91 -15.79
CA SER A 144 2.26 -2.15 -15.23
C SER A 144 2.68 -2.36 -13.77
N LEU A 145 3.90 -1.95 -13.41
CA LEU A 145 4.41 -2.05 -12.03
C LEU A 145 3.68 -1.11 -11.07
N LEU A 146 3.16 0.00 -11.61
CA LEU A 146 2.34 0.98 -10.89
C LEU A 146 0.84 0.83 -11.22
N ARG A 147 0.42 -0.33 -11.76
CA ARG A 147 -0.99 -0.61 -12.08
C ARG A 147 -1.84 -0.41 -10.84
N GLY A 148 -2.91 0.36 -10.91
CA GLY A 148 -3.77 0.61 -9.74
C GLY A 148 -3.22 1.61 -8.71
N LEU A 149 -2.08 2.27 -8.96
CA LEU A 149 -1.54 3.27 -8.02
C LEU A 149 -2.53 4.41 -7.74
N ARG A 150 -3.20 4.92 -8.78
CA ARG A 150 -4.18 6.02 -8.65
C ARG A 150 -5.38 5.66 -7.73
N PRO A 151 -6.12 4.56 -7.96
CA PRO A 151 -7.19 4.17 -7.04
C PRO A 151 -6.66 3.82 -5.64
N HIS A 152 -5.43 3.30 -5.51
CA HIS A 152 -4.81 3.06 -4.20
C HIS A 152 -4.55 4.37 -3.44
N MET A 153 -3.96 5.37 -4.09
CA MET A 153 -3.75 6.70 -3.50
C MET A 153 -5.08 7.34 -3.13
N PHE A 154 -6.09 7.25 -3.99
CA PHE A 154 -7.42 7.78 -3.72
C PHE A 154 -8.09 7.10 -2.52
N PHE A 155 -7.94 5.78 -2.39
CA PHE A 155 -8.38 5.02 -1.23
C PHE A 155 -7.67 5.50 0.05
N ASN A 156 -6.34 5.53 0.07
CA ASN A 156 -5.57 5.95 1.25
C ASN A 156 -5.87 7.39 1.66
N LEU A 157 -6.00 8.30 0.69
CA LEU A 157 -6.39 9.69 0.95
C LEU A 157 -7.79 9.75 1.57
N SER A 158 -8.74 8.99 1.04
CA SER A 158 -10.12 8.97 1.55
C SER A 158 -10.19 8.41 2.97
N VAL A 159 -9.46 7.32 3.25
CA VAL A 159 -9.33 6.76 4.60
C VAL A 159 -8.71 7.78 5.54
N THR A 160 -7.61 8.42 5.15
CA THR A 160 -6.91 9.43 5.97
C THR A 160 -7.82 10.60 6.32
N VAL A 161 -8.48 11.19 5.32
CA VAL A 161 -9.42 12.31 5.53
C VAL A 161 -10.55 11.86 6.47
N LEU A 162 -11.12 10.69 6.25
CA LEU A 162 -12.22 10.21 7.06
C LEU A 162 -11.79 9.89 8.50
N THR A 163 -10.61 9.30 8.69
CA THR A 163 -10.02 9.06 10.02
C THR A 163 -9.80 10.38 10.76
N VAL A 164 -9.29 11.42 10.10
CA VAL A 164 -9.12 12.76 10.71
C VAL A 164 -10.47 13.36 11.11
N VAL A 165 -11.49 13.24 10.26
CA VAL A 165 -12.85 13.69 10.58
C VAL A 165 -13.42 12.93 11.77
N MET A 166 -13.27 11.60 11.81
CA MET A 166 -13.73 10.77 12.92
C MET A 166 -12.98 11.10 14.22
N ALA A 167 -11.68 11.34 14.16
CA ALA A 167 -10.87 11.72 15.31
C ALA A 167 -11.23 13.11 15.88
N SER A 168 -11.86 13.97 15.07
CA SER A 168 -12.35 15.28 15.51
C SER A 168 -13.67 15.22 16.29
N ILE A 169 -14.36 14.08 16.30
CA ILE A 169 -15.63 13.91 17.03
C ILE A 169 -15.31 13.69 18.51
N PRO A 170 -15.73 14.60 19.42
CA PRO A 170 -15.55 14.39 20.85
C PRO A 170 -16.33 13.14 21.27
N PHE A 171 -15.75 12.34 22.17
CA PHE A 171 -16.30 11.09 22.72
C PHE A 171 -16.26 9.83 21.83
N LEU A 172 -15.81 9.91 20.57
CA LEU A 172 -15.58 8.70 19.77
C LEU A 172 -14.18 8.13 20.08
N PRO A 173 -14.04 6.88 20.57
CA PRO A 173 -12.73 6.28 20.77
C PRO A 173 -11.97 6.22 19.44
N SER A 174 -10.70 6.63 19.44
CA SER A 174 -9.86 6.70 18.24
C SER A 174 -9.84 5.38 17.45
N VAL A 175 -9.79 4.26 18.16
CA VAL A 175 -9.81 2.90 17.59
C VAL A 175 -11.07 2.65 16.75
N LEU A 176 -12.24 3.13 17.20
CA LEU A 176 -13.50 3.02 16.45
C LEU A 176 -13.46 3.89 15.19
N GLY A 177 -12.95 5.12 15.28
CA GLY A 177 -12.78 6.00 14.12
C GLY A 177 -11.89 5.41 13.04
N ILE A 178 -10.79 4.77 13.45
CA ILE A 178 -9.84 4.07 12.55
C ILE A 178 -10.51 2.87 11.86
N ALA A 179 -11.37 2.13 12.55
CA ALA A 179 -12.05 0.97 11.97
C ALA A 179 -13.23 1.34 11.04
N VAL A 180 -13.94 2.44 11.34
CA VAL A 180 -15.11 2.89 10.56
C VAL A 180 -14.70 3.53 9.24
N ALA A 181 -13.61 4.29 9.21
CA ALA A 181 -13.14 4.96 8.01
C ALA A 181 -12.95 4.03 6.78
N PRO A 182 -12.20 2.92 6.87
CA PRO A 182 -12.01 2.01 5.75
C PRO A 182 -13.29 1.25 5.34
N LEU A 183 -14.24 1.04 6.27
CA LEU A 183 -15.54 0.45 5.96
C LEU A 183 -16.39 1.36 5.07
N ALA A 184 -16.34 2.67 5.29
CA ALA A 184 -17.08 3.64 4.48
C ALA A 184 -16.56 3.72 3.03
N VAL A 185 -15.28 3.41 2.81
CA VAL A 185 -14.64 3.41 1.48
C VAL A 185 -14.23 2.02 1.00
N VAL A 186 -14.92 0.99 1.49
CA VAL A 186 -14.62 -0.41 1.16
C VAL A 186 -14.73 -0.73 -0.34
N GLN A 187 -15.62 -0.03 -1.05
CA GLN A 187 -15.73 -0.13 -2.50
C GLN A 187 -14.46 0.32 -3.22
N LEU A 188 -13.76 1.33 -2.70
CA LEU A 188 -12.51 1.84 -3.30
C LEU A 188 -11.38 0.84 -3.11
N TYR A 189 -11.31 0.22 -1.92
CA TYR A 189 -10.32 -0.81 -1.65
C TYR A 189 -10.53 -2.04 -2.54
N THR A 190 -11.79 -2.46 -2.69
CA THR A 190 -12.16 -3.59 -3.54
C THR A 190 -11.88 -3.29 -5.02
N ALA A 191 -12.23 -2.09 -5.49
CA ALA A 191 -11.92 -1.65 -6.84
C ALA A 191 -10.41 -1.60 -7.13
N TRP A 192 -9.62 -1.15 -6.15
CA TRP A 192 -8.17 -1.21 -6.24
C TRP A 192 -7.69 -2.65 -6.44
N VAL A 193 -8.17 -3.61 -5.62
CA VAL A 193 -7.83 -5.03 -5.79
C VAL A 193 -8.23 -5.53 -7.17
N HIS A 194 -9.44 -5.24 -7.65
CA HIS A 194 -9.90 -5.64 -8.99
C HIS A 194 -8.99 -5.11 -10.10
N ILE A 195 -8.60 -3.83 -10.04
CA ILE A 195 -7.68 -3.21 -10.99
C ILE A 195 -6.27 -3.83 -10.87
N ALA A 196 -5.85 -4.14 -9.64
CA ALA A 196 -4.56 -4.73 -9.32
C ALA A 196 -4.44 -6.21 -9.65
N ILE A 197 -5.54 -6.90 -10.03
CA ILE A 197 -5.53 -8.32 -10.45
C ILE A 197 -6.01 -8.52 -11.89
N ALA A 198 -6.87 -7.66 -12.42
CA ALA A 198 -7.39 -7.74 -13.79
C ALA A 198 -6.34 -7.40 -14.86
N ALA A 199 -6.58 -7.86 -16.08
CA ALA A 199 -5.85 -7.47 -17.28
C ALA A 199 -6.03 -5.96 -17.58
N PRO A 200 -5.11 -5.34 -18.35
CA PRO A 200 -5.26 -3.95 -18.76
C PRO A 200 -6.60 -3.69 -19.43
N SER A 201 -7.30 -2.64 -18.98
CA SER A 201 -8.60 -2.23 -19.51
C SER A 201 -8.51 -0.76 -19.96
N PRO A 202 -9.16 -0.39 -21.08
CA PRO A 202 -9.23 1.00 -21.54
C PRO A 202 -10.16 1.86 -20.67
N GLN A 203 -10.95 1.25 -19.78
CA GLN A 203 -11.90 1.99 -18.96
C GLN A 203 -11.22 2.73 -17.80
N PRO A 204 -11.70 3.95 -17.46
CA PRO A 204 -11.18 4.67 -16.31
C PRO A 204 -11.56 3.97 -15.00
N PHE A 205 -10.71 4.12 -13.98
CA PHE A 205 -10.83 3.38 -12.72
C PHE A 205 -12.17 3.60 -11.98
N TYR A 206 -12.73 4.82 -12.04
CA TYR A 206 -13.98 5.16 -11.35
C TYR A 206 -15.23 4.50 -11.95
N ARG A 207 -15.14 3.95 -13.16
CA ARG A 207 -16.23 3.14 -13.76
C ARG A 207 -16.15 1.67 -13.36
N ARG A 208 -15.08 1.26 -12.69
CA ARG A 208 -14.81 -0.12 -12.28
C ARG A 208 -15.12 -0.35 -10.80
N PHE A 209 -15.91 0.53 -10.19
CA PHE A 209 -16.31 0.38 -8.79
C PHE A 209 -17.40 -0.69 -8.66
N PRO A 210 -17.23 -1.68 -7.76
CA PRO A 210 -18.31 -2.60 -7.45
C PRO A 210 -19.45 -1.84 -6.73
N PRO A 211 -20.70 -2.34 -6.81
CA PRO A 211 -21.80 -1.78 -6.04
C PRO A 211 -21.47 -1.78 -4.54
N PHE A 212 -21.67 -0.63 -3.88
CA PHE A 212 -21.32 -0.45 -2.47
C PHE A 212 -21.95 -1.52 -1.57
N ALA A 213 -23.24 -1.80 -1.73
CA ALA A 213 -23.96 -2.76 -0.89
C ALA A 213 -23.37 -4.18 -0.99
N THR A 214 -23.02 -4.62 -2.20
CA THR A 214 -22.40 -5.93 -2.43
C THR A 214 -20.99 -5.98 -1.85
N ALA A 215 -20.17 -4.96 -2.13
CA ALA A 215 -18.81 -4.87 -1.60
C ALA A 215 -18.82 -4.85 -0.07
N PHE A 216 -19.67 -4.00 0.54
CA PHE A 216 -19.80 -3.88 1.99
C PHE A 216 -20.29 -5.19 2.62
N ARG A 217 -21.36 -5.80 2.10
CA ARG A 217 -21.89 -7.06 2.67
C ARG A 217 -20.86 -8.18 2.64
N ALA A 218 -20.07 -8.27 1.57
CA ALA A 218 -19.03 -9.29 1.42
C ALA A 218 -17.81 -9.03 2.30
N THR A 219 -17.37 -7.77 2.40
CA THR A 219 -16.06 -7.43 2.94
C THR A 219 -16.09 -6.70 4.27
N ALA A 220 -17.25 -6.34 4.82
CA ALA A 220 -17.34 -5.62 6.09
C ALA A 220 -16.62 -6.36 7.23
N LEU A 221 -16.97 -7.63 7.47
CA LEU A 221 -16.33 -8.43 8.51
C LEU A 221 -14.80 -8.57 8.31
N PRO A 222 -14.28 -9.04 7.16
CA PRO A 222 -12.83 -9.17 6.99
C PRO A 222 -12.11 -7.82 7.00
N THR A 223 -12.76 -6.72 6.56
CA THR A 223 -12.20 -5.36 6.68
C THR A 223 -12.09 -4.96 8.14
N THR A 224 -13.14 -5.13 8.95
CA THR A 224 -13.09 -4.83 10.39
C THR A 224 -12.00 -5.63 11.09
N VAL A 225 -11.88 -6.93 10.80
CA VAL A 225 -10.84 -7.77 11.40
C VAL A 225 -9.44 -7.31 11.00
N MET A 226 -9.22 -7.00 9.72
CA MET A 226 -7.93 -6.47 9.23
C MET A 226 -7.55 -5.17 9.93
N TRP A 227 -8.46 -4.20 10.00
CA TRP A 227 -8.16 -2.89 10.60
C TRP A 227 -8.04 -2.95 12.11
N PHE A 228 -8.76 -3.85 12.77
CA PHE A 228 -8.55 -4.12 14.19
C PHE A 228 -7.16 -4.75 14.43
N ALA A 229 -6.74 -5.71 13.59
CA ALA A 229 -5.41 -6.30 13.66
C ALA A 229 -4.30 -5.25 13.43
N VAL A 230 -4.47 -4.35 12.46
CA VAL A 230 -3.55 -3.24 12.20
C VAL A 230 -3.50 -2.29 13.40
N GLY A 231 -4.65 -1.88 13.92
CA GLY A 231 -4.74 -1.00 15.09
C GLY A 231 -4.04 -1.62 16.31
N LEU A 232 -4.27 -2.92 16.57
CA LEU A 232 -3.60 -3.62 17.66
C LEU A 232 -2.07 -3.69 17.45
N ALA A 233 -1.62 -3.98 16.23
CA ALA A 233 -0.19 -4.02 15.90
C ALA A 233 0.51 -2.66 16.06
N GLN A 234 -0.23 -1.55 15.88
CA GLN A 234 0.28 -0.19 16.04
C GLN A 234 0.24 0.29 17.50
N GLU A 235 -0.83 -0.05 18.23
CA GLU A 235 -1.02 0.38 19.61
C GLU A 235 -0.12 -0.38 20.59
N LEU A 236 0.14 -1.68 20.36
CA LEU A 236 0.93 -2.50 21.29
C LEU A 236 2.34 -1.95 21.57
N PRO A 237 3.14 -1.57 20.56
CA PRO A 237 4.44 -0.93 20.81
C PRO A 237 4.31 0.40 21.57
N LEU A 238 3.27 1.20 21.31
CA LEU A 238 3.04 2.48 21.99
C LEU A 238 2.68 2.29 23.47
N GLN A 239 1.85 1.29 23.79
CA GLN A 239 1.53 0.98 25.18
C GLN A 239 2.75 0.42 25.91
N LEU A 240 3.50 -0.48 25.25
CA LEU A 240 4.72 -1.03 25.82
C LEU A 240 5.79 0.04 26.04
N PHE A 241 5.88 1.01 25.13
CA PHE A 241 6.74 2.18 25.27
C PHE A 241 6.46 2.96 26.56
N ARG A 242 5.18 3.21 26.87
CA ARG A 242 4.76 3.88 28.11
C ARG A 242 5.05 3.04 29.36
N LEU A 243 4.97 1.72 29.26
CA LEU A 243 5.21 0.80 30.38
C LEU A 243 6.69 0.60 30.70
N LEU A 244 7.56 0.66 29.68
CA LEU A 244 9.01 0.44 29.82
C LEU A 244 9.79 1.70 30.24
N ASP A 245 9.08 2.81 30.49
CA ASP A 245 9.60 4.13 30.87
C ASP A 245 10.85 4.48 30.06
N ILE A 246 10.69 4.46 28.73
CA ILE A 246 11.80 4.73 27.81
C ILE A 246 12.05 6.23 27.82
N GLU A 247 13.30 6.61 28.14
CA GLU A 247 13.74 8.00 28.08
C GLU A 247 13.51 8.56 26.68
N THR A 248 12.80 9.67 26.61
CA THR A 248 12.61 10.43 25.38
C THR A 248 13.51 11.64 25.38
N TRP A 249 14.15 11.87 24.24
CA TRP A 249 14.78 13.14 23.96
C TRP A 249 13.75 14.04 23.28
N ASP A 250 13.44 15.17 23.91
CA ASP A 250 12.65 16.24 23.28
C ASP A 250 13.61 17.31 22.74
N PRO A 251 13.89 17.33 21.42
CA PRO A 251 14.75 18.33 20.81
C PRO A 251 14.17 19.76 20.88
N THR A 252 12.87 19.91 21.14
CA THR A 252 12.18 21.21 21.14
C THR A 252 11.95 21.78 22.55
N GLY A 253 12.22 21.00 23.61
CA GLY A 253 12.02 21.39 25.01
C GLY A 253 10.60 21.86 25.34
N SER A 254 9.64 21.58 24.46
CA SER A 254 8.31 22.17 24.44
C SER A 254 7.30 21.06 24.72
N PRO A 255 6.77 20.98 25.96
CA PRO A 255 5.80 19.95 26.30
C PRO A 255 4.57 20.06 25.39
N GLY A 256 4.35 19.04 24.56
CA GLY A 256 3.15 18.93 23.71
C GLY A 256 3.37 18.94 22.19
N ILE A 257 4.59 19.19 21.68
CA ILE A 257 4.84 19.17 20.22
C ILE A 257 5.04 17.74 19.68
N GLY A 258 5.17 16.73 20.55
CA GLY A 258 5.07 15.32 20.17
C GLY A 258 6.24 14.75 19.36
N LEU A 259 7.33 15.51 19.22
CA LEU A 259 8.59 15.10 18.57
C LEU A 259 9.56 14.38 19.52
N ALA A 260 9.02 13.73 20.56
CA ALA A 260 9.79 12.96 21.53
C ALA A 260 10.40 11.73 20.86
N VAL A 261 11.72 11.74 20.65
CA VAL A 261 12.44 10.63 20.02
C VAL A 261 12.93 9.68 21.10
N PRO A 262 12.68 8.36 20.98
CA PRO A 262 13.24 7.38 21.92
C PRO A 262 14.76 7.46 21.95
N TYR A 263 15.35 7.59 23.13
CA TYR A 263 16.79 7.52 23.34
C TYR A 263 17.14 6.13 23.91
N PHE A 264 18.09 5.45 23.26
CA PHE A 264 18.61 4.17 23.71
C PHE A 264 20.12 4.25 23.82
N ASP A 265 20.67 3.96 24.99
CA ASP A 265 22.11 3.93 25.22
C ASP A 265 22.59 2.48 25.41
N LEU A 266 22.87 1.83 24.28
CA LEU A 266 23.34 0.44 24.26
C LEU A 266 24.71 0.25 24.91
N LEU A 267 25.52 1.31 25.02
CA LEU A 267 26.87 1.24 25.59
C LEU A 267 26.84 1.34 27.12
N SER A 268 26.05 2.27 27.65
CA SER A 268 25.97 2.52 29.09
C SER A 268 24.89 1.66 29.78
N ARG A 269 23.87 1.21 29.04
CA ARG A 269 22.70 0.50 29.58
C ARG A 269 22.35 -0.71 28.71
N PRO A 270 22.98 -1.88 28.92
CA PRO A 270 22.69 -3.08 28.13
C PRO A 270 21.23 -3.56 28.25
N GLY A 271 20.50 -3.14 29.29
CA GLY A 271 19.07 -3.39 29.43
C GLY A 271 18.21 -2.75 28.32
N ASP A 272 18.69 -1.69 27.66
CA ASP A 272 17.99 -1.05 26.55
C ASP A 272 17.87 -1.98 25.34
N PHE A 273 18.80 -2.93 25.16
CA PHE A 273 18.69 -3.96 24.13
C PHE A 273 17.43 -4.81 24.30
N LEU A 274 17.11 -5.22 25.54
CA LEU A 274 15.90 -5.98 25.83
C LEU A 274 14.64 -5.15 25.58
N LYS A 275 14.67 -3.84 25.85
CA LYS A 275 13.56 -2.93 25.55
C LYS A 275 13.33 -2.82 24.03
N ILE A 276 14.39 -2.66 23.24
CA ILE A 276 14.30 -2.64 21.77
C ILE A 276 13.76 -3.96 21.25
N LEU A 277 14.26 -5.10 21.75
CA LEU A 277 13.78 -6.42 21.36
C LEU A 277 12.31 -6.61 21.71
N ALA A 278 11.88 -6.16 22.88
CA ALA A 278 10.49 -6.23 23.32
C ALA A 278 9.57 -5.36 22.44
N LEU A 279 9.97 -4.13 22.10
CA LEU A 279 9.24 -3.26 21.17
C LEU A 279 9.15 -3.87 19.77
N PHE A 280 10.27 -4.40 19.27
CA PHE A 280 10.31 -5.06 17.97
C PHE A 280 9.41 -6.29 17.94
N ALA A 281 9.44 -7.13 18.99
CA ALA A 281 8.56 -8.29 19.11
C ALA A 281 7.08 -7.88 19.24
N ALA A 282 6.78 -6.83 20.02
CA ALA A 282 5.43 -6.29 20.19
C ALA A 282 4.84 -5.74 18.89
N TRP A 283 5.68 -5.27 17.96
CA TRP A 283 5.26 -4.89 16.61
C TRP A 283 5.17 -6.10 15.67
N LEU A 284 6.21 -6.94 15.65
CA LEU A 284 6.35 -8.03 14.69
C LEU A 284 5.32 -9.15 14.89
N LEU A 285 5.08 -9.57 16.14
CA LEU A 285 4.18 -10.71 16.43
C LEU A 285 2.74 -10.45 15.97
N PRO A 286 2.10 -9.31 16.30
CA PRO A 286 0.76 -9.00 15.78
C PRO A 286 0.73 -8.87 14.25
N VAL A 287 1.79 -8.33 13.64
CA VAL A 287 1.87 -8.25 12.18
C VAL A 287 1.86 -9.64 11.56
N LEU A 288 2.71 -10.54 12.04
CA LEU A 288 2.82 -11.90 11.49
C LEU A 288 1.58 -12.76 11.77
N LEU A 289 1.01 -12.67 12.97
CA LEU A 289 -0.05 -13.56 13.43
C LEU A 289 -1.46 -13.05 13.13
N LEU A 290 -1.65 -11.74 13.00
CA LEU A 290 -2.97 -11.14 12.85
C LEU A 290 -3.09 -10.37 11.53
N VAL A 291 -2.17 -9.45 11.25
CA VAL A 291 -2.27 -8.56 10.08
C VAL A 291 -2.12 -9.34 8.78
N ILE A 292 -1.05 -10.15 8.65
CA ILE A 292 -0.82 -10.93 7.42
C ILE A 292 -1.98 -11.87 7.13
N PRO A 293 -2.48 -12.67 8.09
CA PRO A 293 -3.61 -13.55 7.82
C PRO A 293 -4.91 -12.80 7.50
N ALA A 294 -5.22 -11.71 8.23
CA ALA A 294 -6.40 -10.91 7.96
C ALA A 294 -6.35 -10.25 6.58
N HIS A 295 -5.17 -9.76 6.17
CA HIS A 295 -4.93 -9.21 4.84
C HIS A 295 -5.15 -10.28 3.76
N ALA A 296 -4.57 -11.47 3.93
CA ALA A 296 -4.73 -12.57 2.98
C ALA A 296 -6.20 -12.94 2.76
N VAL A 297 -6.96 -13.05 3.85
CA VAL A 297 -8.39 -13.38 3.79
C VAL A 297 -9.18 -12.26 3.12
N LEU A 298 -8.97 -11.00 3.51
CA LEU A 298 -9.67 -9.86 2.93
C LEU A 298 -9.42 -9.74 1.43
N THR A 299 -8.16 -9.85 1.00
CA THR A 299 -7.80 -9.80 -0.42
C THR A 299 -8.47 -10.92 -1.21
N ARG A 300 -8.55 -12.15 -0.69
CA ARG A 300 -9.25 -13.26 -1.36
C ARG A 300 -10.75 -13.00 -1.47
N VAL A 301 -11.40 -12.55 -0.40
CA VAL A 301 -12.83 -12.19 -0.44
C VAL A 301 -13.07 -11.09 -1.50
N GLN A 302 -12.21 -10.07 -1.55
CA GLN A 302 -12.30 -9.01 -2.56
C GLN A 302 -12.07 -9.52 -3.99
N ALA A 303 -11.10 -10.41 -4.19
CA ALA A 303 -10.83 -11.02 -5.48
C ALA A 303 -11.99 -11.90 -5.97
N SER A 304 -12.73 -12.55 -5.06
CA SER A 304 -13.93 -13.33 -5.41
C SER A 304 -15.08 -12.49 -5.99
N LEU A 305 -15.10 -11.19 -5.71
CA LEU A 305 -16.07 -10.23 -6.25
C LEU A 305 -15.74 -9.79 -7.69
N LEU A 306 -14.62 -10.24 -8.26
CA LEU A 306 -14.24 -9.86 -9.63
C LEU A 306 -15.24 -10.45 -10.65
N PRO A 307 -15.81 -9.64 -11.55
CA PRO A 307 -16.80 -10.12 -12.53
C PRO A 307 -16.26 -11.26 -13.41
N ALA A 308 -17.13 -12.24 -13.74
CA ALA A 308 -16.77 -13.42 -14.53
C ALA A 308 -16.11 -13.10 -15.90
N GLY A 309 -16.49 -11.98 -16.52
CA GLY A 309 -15.98 -11.58 -17.83
C GLY A 309 -14.60 -10.92 -17.86
N GLU A 310 -14.01 -10.56 -16.72
CA GLU A 310 -12.69 -9.90 -16.71
C GLU A 310 -11.55 -10.93 -16.81
N ARG A 311 -10.55 -10.71 -17.65
CA ARG A 311 -9.33 -11.52 -17.66
C ARG A 311 -8.42 -11.11 -16.51
N THR A 312 -7.67 -12.04 -15.92
CA THR A 312 -6.76 -11.78 -14.80
C THR A 312 -5.31 -11.87 -15.25
N VAL A 313 -4.41 -11.14 -14.58
CA VAL A 313 -2.97 -11.16 -14.88
C VAL A 313 -2.31 -12.43 -14.36
N VAL A 314 -2.76 -12.90 -13.21
CA VAL A 314 -2.33 -14.15 -12.61
C VAL A 314 -3.51 -15.12 -12.65
N PRO A 315 -3.28 -16.41 -12.98
CA PRO A 315 -4.32 -17.41 -12.89
C PRO A 315 -4.74 -17.57 -11.43
N PHE A 316 -6.04 -17.39 -11.16
CA PHE A 316 -6.62 -17.74 -9.88
C PHE A 316 -8.08 -18.17 -10.02
N ASP A 317 -8.48 -19.09 -9.16
CA ASP A 317 -9.82 -19.61 -9.04
C ASP A 317 -10.68 -18.65 -8.22
N ARG A 318 -11.66 -18.03 -8.89
CA ARG A 318 -12.61 -17.07 -8.28
C ARG A 318 -13.56 -17.73 -7.29
N SER A 319 -13.78 -19.04 -7.42
CA SER A 319 -14.56 -19.84 -6.49
C SER A 319 -13.72 -20.39 -5.32
N PHE A 320 -12.39 -20.20 -5.38
CA PHE A 320 -11.39 -20.70 -4.42
C PHE A 320 -11.65 -22.16 -4.02
N ARG A 321 -11.59 -23.07 -4.99
CA ARG A 321 -11.85 -24.51 -4.93
C ARG A 321 -13.33 -24.88 -4.85
N GLY A 322 -14.19 -24.17 -5.57
CA GLY A 322 -15.64 -24.47 -5.60
C GLY A 322 -16.34 -24.23 -4.25
N LEU A 323 -15.74 -23.45 -3.34
CA LEU A 323 -16.32 -23.14 -2.03
C LEU A 323 -17.44 -22.09 -2.11
N ARG A 324 -17.66 -21.54 -3.30
CA ARG A 324 -18.82 -20.69 -3.58
C ARG A 324 -20.05 -21.58 -3.70
N GLU A 325 -20.94 -21.49 -2.73
CA GLU A 325 -22.25 -22.17 -2.77
C GLU A 325 -23.08 -21.67 -3.96
N ASP A 326 -23.84 -22.56 -4.59
CA ASP A 326 -24.75 -22.21 -5.69
C ASP A 326 -25.71 -21.10 -5.24
N GLY A 327 -25.60 -19.92 -5.86
CA GLY A 327 -26.40 -18.73 -5.56
C GLY A 327 -25.74 -17.68 -4.66
N GLN A 328 -24.57 -17.93 -4.07
CA GLN A 328 -23.81 -16.88 -3.38
C GLN A 328 -23.03 -16.00 -4.39
N GLU A 329 -22.97 -14.69 -4.15
CA GLU A 329 -22.26 -13.73 -5.01
C GLU A 329 -20.74 -13.68 -4.71
N TYR A 330 -20.32 -14.12 -3.52
CA TYR A 330 -18.94 -13.99 -3.02
C TYR A 330 -18.57 -15.14 -2.07
N VAL A 331 -17.27 -15.32 -1.82
CA VAL A 331 -16.76 -16.32 -0.87
C VAL A 331 -16.71 -15.74 0.54
N GLY A 332 -17.20 -16.49 1.53
CA GLY A 332 -17.19 -16.06 2.93
C GLY A 332 -15.77 -16.01 3.55
N MET A 333 -15.58 -15.18 4.57
CA MET A 333 -14.28 -15.01 5.26
C MET A 333 -13.64 -16.35 5.72
N LEU A 334 -14.43 -17.24 6.34
CA LEU A 334 -13.93 -18.53 6.83
C LEU A 334 -13.55 -19.50 5.70
N GLN A 335 -14.32 -19.50 4.61
CA GLN A 335 -14.03 -20.30 3.41
C GLN A 335 -12.75 -19.78 2.72
N ALA A 336 -12.59 -18.46 2.63
CA ALA A 336 -11.38 -17.83 2.10
C ALA A 336 -10.12 -18.16 2.94
N PHE A 337 -10.24 -18.24 4.26
CA PHE A 337 -9.14 -18.67 5.14
C PHE A 337 -8.79 -20.15 4.94
N ARG A 338 -9.79 -21.04 4.94
CA ARG A 338 -9.60 -22.50 4.80
C ARG A 338 -9.08 -22.93 3.44
N SER A 339 -9.35 -22.16 2.39
CA SER A 339 -8.86 -22.45 1.03
C SER A 339 -7.37 -22.13 0.83
N PHE A 340 -6.72 -21.43 1.77
CA PHE A 340 -5.31 -21.13 1.69
C PHE A 340 -4.47 -22.34 2.13
N SER A 341 -3.67 -22.89 1.21
CA SER A 341 -2.86 -24.07 1.50
C SER A 341 -1.67 -23.73 2.41
N ARG A 342 -1.08 -24.73 3.06
CA ARG A 342 0.17 -24.54 3.81
C ARG A 342 1.33 -24.08 2.92
N ALA A 343 1.36 -24.53 1.66
CA ALA A 343 2.36 -24.11 0.69
C ALA A 343 2.17 -22.62 0.31
N SER A 344 0.92 -22.16 0.13
CA SER A 344 0.62 -20.74 -0.11
C SER A 344 1.01 -19.88 1.10
N TRP A 345 0.78 -20.34 2.34
CA TRP A 345 1.22 -19.65 3.57
C TRP A 345 2.74 -19.50 3.63
N LEU A 346 3.48 -20.57 3.33
CA LEU A 346 4.94 -20.51 3.33
C LEU A 346 5.47 -19.57 2.24
N ARG A 347 4.90 -19.63 1.03
CA ARG A 347 5.23 -18.72 -0.07
C ARG A 347 4.98 -17.26 0.31
N LEU A 348 3.84 -16.98 0.93
CA LEU A 348 3.48 -15.65 1.41
C LEU A 348 4.43 -15.17 2.50
N ALA A 349 4.78 -16.01 3.48
CA ALA A 349 5.71 -15.66 4.54
C ALA A 349 7.11 -15.33 3.98
N VAL A 350 7.63 -16.17 3.07
CA VAL A 350 8.90 -15.92 2.39
C VAL A 350 8.86 -14.62 1.58
N LEU A 351 7.75 -14.33 0.91
CA LEU A 351 7.57 -13.08 0.19
C LEU A 351 7.64 -11.87 1.12
N TYR A 352 6.94 -11.88 2.25
CA TYR A 352 7.00 -10.80 3.23
C TYR A 352 8.40 -10.61 3.82
N VAL A 353 9.15 -11.69 4.07
CA VAL A 353 10.56 -11.60 4.50
C VAL A 353 11.40 -10.89 3.44
N LYS A 354 11.25 -11.25 2.15
CA LYS A 354 11.96 -10.57 1.06
C LYS A 354 11.59 -9.09 0.95
N ILE A 355 10.30 -8.77 1.04
CA ILE A 355 9.79 -7.39 1.03
C ILE A 355 10.39 -6.58 2.17
N PHE A 356 10.40 -7.15 3.38
CA PHE A 356 11.00 -6.51 4.55
C PHE A 356 12.49 -6.25 4.34
N SER A 357 13.26 -7.24 3.88
CA SER A 357 14.70 -7.08 3.62
C SER A 357 14.98 -6.00 2.58
N ILE A 358 14.23 -5.97 1.48
CA ILE A 358 14.40 -4.95 0.42
C ILE A 358 14.06 -3.55 0.95
N THR A 359 12.93 -3.42 1.67
CA THR A 359 12.47 -2.13 2.21
C THR A 359 13.42 -1.61 3.28
N LEU A 360 13.93 -2.48 4.15
CA LEU A 360 14.93 -2.14 5.18
C LEU A 360 16.24 -1.69 4.54
N ALA A 361 16.78 -2.45 3.58
CA ALA A 361 18.01 -2.10 2.89
C ALA A 361 17.90 -0.76 2.17
N ALA A 362 16.79 -0.54 1.46
CA ALA A 362 16.52 0.73 0.79
C ALA A 362 16.37 1.89 1.78
N GLY A 363 15.69 1.68 2.91
CA GLY A 363 15.54 2.67 3.98
C GLY A 363 16.88 3.07 4.59
N ILE A 364 17.74 2.10 4.90
CA ILE A 364 19.10 2.35 5.41
C ILE A 364 19.92 3.14 4.39
N PHE A 365 19.88 2.74 3.12
CA PHE A 365 20.61 3.42 2.04
C PHE A 365 20.15 4.89 1.88
N MET A 366 18.84 5.12 1.80
CA MET A 366 18.27 6.47 1.67
C MET A 366 18.58 7.32 2.91
N GLY A 367 18.42 6.76 4.11
CA GLY A 367 18.74 7.45 5.36
C GLY A 367 20.22 7.82 5.48
N ALA A 368 21.13 6.90 5.10
CA ALA A 368 22.56 7.17 5.08
C ALA A 368 22.91 8.27 4.06
N ALA A 369 22.32 8.24 2.87
CA ALA A 369 22.54 9.26 1.85
C ALA A 369 22.09 10.66 2.32
N VAL A 370 20.90 10.76 2.91
CA VAL A 370 20.41 12.03 3.48
C VAL A 370 21.27 12.47 4.67
N GLY A 371 21.66 11.55 5.55
CA GLY A 371 22.53 11.83 6.70
C GLY A 371 23.89 12.41 6.27
N ILE A 372 24.51 11.83 5.24
CA ILE A 372 25.77 12.33 4.66
C ILE A 372 25.56 13.74 4.09
N GLN A 373 24.48 13.98 3.36
CA GLN A 373 24.18 15.32 2.82
C GLN A 373 24.04 16.36 3.93
N ILE A 374 23.30 16.04 5.00
CA ILE A 374 23.13 16.94 6.16
C ILE A 374 24.50 17.26 6.79
N ILE A 375 25.36 16.25 6.99
CA ILE A 375 26.70 16.44 7.56
C ILE A 375 27.56 17.37 6.68
N ILE A 376 27.52 17.19 5.35
CA ILE A 376 28.28 18.02 4.41
C ILE A 376 27.80 19.47 4.47
N VAL A 377 26.48 19.69 4.41
CA VAL A 377 25.90 21.04 4.46
C VAL A 377 26.23 21.71 5.80
N TRP A 378 26.04 21.01 6.91
CA TRP A 378 26.37 21.50 8.24
C TRP A 378 27.86 21.87 8.37
N SER A 379 28.75 21.02 7.85
CA SER A 379 30.19 21.30 7.87
C SER A 379 30.56 22.52 7.03
N ASN A 380 29.84 22.81 5.95
CA ASN A 380 30.09 23.97 5.11
C ASN A 380 29.58 25.26 5.75
N LEU A 381 28.41 25.23 6.40
CA LEU A 381 27.89 26.38 7.15
C LEU A 381 28.84 26.79 8.27
N LYS A 382 29.31 25.83 9.08
CA LYS A 382 30.28 26.08 10.15
C LYS A 382 31.61 26.68 9.65
N LYS A 383 32.04 26.35 8.43
CA LYS A 383 33.26 26.91 7.83
C LYS A 383 33.07 28.35 7.34
N ASN A 384 31.85 28.73 6.96
CA ASN A 384 31.52 30.05 6.44
C ASN A 384 31.19 31.08 7.53
N GLY A 385 31.17 30.67 8.81
CA GLY A 385 31.01 31.59 9.95
C GLY A 385 29.58 32.09 10.19
N GLU A 386 28.59 31.44 9.59
CA GLU A 386 27.16 31.60 9.92
C GLU A 386 26.71 30.69 11.06
#